data_AF-A0AAU6JRJ1-F1
#
_entry.id   AF-A0AAU6JRJ1-F1
#
_cell.length_a   1.000
_cell.length_b   1.000
_cell.length_c   1.000
_cell.angle_alpha   90.00
_cell.angle_beta   90.00
_cell.angle_gamma   90.00
#
_symmetry.space_group_name_H-M   'P 1'
#
loop_
_entity.id
_entity.type
_entity.pdbx_description
1 polymer ?
#
loop_
_entity_poly.entity_id
_entity_poly.type
_entity_poly.pdbx_seq_one_letter_code
_entity_poly.pdbx_strand_id
1 'polypeptide(L)'
;MGYCDKAARTREYDMSTKAEKIVAGLGGLDNIEEVEGCITRLRCEVIDPSLVDDAALKAAGAHGVVKMGTAIQVVVGTDADPIAADIEDMM
;
A
#
# COMPACT_ATOMS: atom_id res chain seq x y z
N MET A 1 -37.67 6.90 -23.57
CA MET A 1 -37.27 5.49 -23.65
C MET A 1 -35.80 5.46 -24.09
N GLY A 2 -34.77 5.26 -23.28
CA GLY A 2 -34.66 5.03 -21.85
C GLY A 2 -33.24 5.43 -21.43
N TYR A 3 -33.14 6.25 -20.39
CA TYR A 3 -31.94 6.36 -19.57
C TYR A 3 -32.06 5.23 -18.54
N CYS A 4 -31.26 4.17 -18.66
CA CYS A 4 -31.07 3.20 -17.58
C CYS A 4 -29.96 2.19 -17.89
N ASP A 5 -29.07 2.04 -16.90
CA ASP A 5 -28.37 0.82 -16.49
C ASP A 5 -27.17 0.32 -17.29
N LYS A 6 -25.99 0.84 -16.93
CA LYS A 6 -24.84 -0.06 -16.70
C LYS A 6 -24.47 0.01 -15.22
N ALA A 7 -25.24 -0.78 -14.48
CA ALA A 7 -25.06 -1.10 -13.08
C ALA A 7 -23.65 -1.64 -12.79
N ALA A 8 -23.19 -1.31 -11.58
CA ALA A 8 -22.27 -2.09 -10.76
C ALA A 8 -20.89 -2.41 -11.37
N ARG A 9 -19.95 -1.46 -11.26
CA ARG A 9 -18.55 -1.83 -11.10
C ARG A 9 -18.30 -2.17 -9.64
N THR A 10 -18.99 -3.19 -9.12
CA THR A 10 -18.49 -3.93 -7.96
C THR A 10 -17.26 -4.67 -8.47
N ARG A 11 -16.09 -4.01 -8.46
CA ARG A 11 -14.85 -4.77 -8.60
C ARG A 11 -14.84 -5.60 -7.34
N GLU A 12 -15.00 -6.92 -7.48
CA GLU A 12 -14.62 -7.86 -6.44
C GLU A 12 -13.24 -7.45 -5.98
N TYR A 13 -13.20 -6.88 -4.78
CA TYR A 13 -12.00 -6.57 -4.03
C TYR A 13 -11.47 -7.95 -3.62
N ASP A 14 -10.76 -8.59 -4.55
CA ASP A 14 -10.14 -9.89 -4.34
C ASP A 14 -9.17 -9.74 -3.17
N MET A 15 -9.60 -10.27 -2.02
CA MET A 15 -8.94 -10.18 -0.72
C MET A 15 -7.58 -10.89 -0.74
N SER A 16 -6.56 -10.29 -1.35
CA SER A 16 -5.13 -10.68 -1.25
C SER A 16 -4.15 -9.80 -2.05
N THR A 17 -4.46 -8.54 -2.36
CA THR A 17 -3.51 -7.72 -3.12
C THR A 17 -2.26 -7.40 -2.30
N LYS A 18 -1.11 -7.26 -2.99
CA LYS A 18 0.18 -6.94 -2.35
C LYS A 18 0.11 -5.59 -1.61
N ALA A 19 -0.65 -4.64 -2.16
CA ALA A 19 -0.94 -3.34 -1.57
C ALA A 19 -1.61 -3.43 -0.20
N GLU A 20 -2.70 -4.18 -0.05
CA GLU A 20 -3.40 -4.34 1.24
C GLU A 20 -2.51 -4.91 2.35
N LYS A 21 -1.68 -5.90 2.00
CA LYS A 21 -0.75 -6.51 2.94
C LYS A 21 0.36 -5.52 3.35
N ILE A 22 0.80 -4.67 2.42
CA ILE A 22 1.75 -3.60 2.70
C ILE A 22 1.09 -2.58 3.64
N VAL A 23 -0.13 -2.13 3.35
CA VAL A 23 -0.89 -1.18 4.18
C VAL A 23 -1.10 -1.73 5.59
N ALA A 24 -1.51 -2.99 5.72
CA ALA A 24 -1.64 -3.64 7.02
C ALA A 24 -0.30 -3.69 7.77
N GLY A 25 0.80 -3.96 7.07
CA GLY A 25 2.14 -3.93 7.62
C GLY A 25 2.66 -2.52 7.98
N LEU A 26 2.10 -1.46 7.38
CA LEU A 26 2.39 -0.07 7.74
C LEU A 26 1.56 0.40 8.95
N GLY A 27 0.65 -0.42 9.48
CA GLY A 27 -0.22 -0.06 10.61
C GLY A 27 -1.65 0.33 10.20
N GLY A 28 -2.02 0.13 8.93
CA GLY A 28 -3.33 0.48 8.36
C GLY A 28 -3.32 1.80 7.58
N LEU A 29 -4.40 2.07 6.85
CA LEU A 29 -4.54 3.29 6.03
C LEU A 29 -4.48 4.55 6.89
N ASP A 30 -5.13 4.56 8.05
CA ASP A 30 -5.10 5.69 8.99
C ASP A 30 -3.70 6.03 9.52
N ASN A 31 -2.72 5.12 9.38
CA ASN A 31 -1.34 5.38 9.80
C ASN A 31 -0.46 5.92 8.68
N ILE A 32 -0.93 5.94 7.43
CA ILE A 32 -0.16 6.39 6.27
C ILE A 32 -0.53 7.86 5.98
N GLU A 33 0.46 8.74 6.01
CA GLU A 33 0.29 10.16 5.67
C GLU A 33 0.54 10.38 4.17
N GLU A 34 1.57 9.74 3.63
CA GLU A 34 1.94 9.84 2.21
C GLU A 34 2.54 8.52 1.73
N VAL A 35 2.33 8.16 0.47
CA VAL A 35 2.98 7.05 -0.20
C VAL A 35 3.43 7.48 -1.60
N GLU A 36 4.64 7.11 -1.98
CA GLU A 36 5.21 7.39 -3.30
C GLU A 36 5.95 6.16 -3.81
N GLY A 37 5.61 5.72 -5.03
CA GLY A 37 6.31 4.68 -5.75
C GLY A 37 7.55 5.24 -6.46
N CYS A 38 8.72 4.70 -6.14
CA CYS A 38 9.94 4.88 -6.95
C CYS A 38 10.13 3.67 -7.88
N ILE A 39 11.35 3.44 -8.37
CA ILE A 39 11.66 2.32 -9.27
C ILE A 39 11.62 0.96 -8.56
N THR A 40 12.17 0.88 -7.34
CA THR A 40 12.30 -0.39 -6.59
C THR A 40 11.82 -0.34 -5.15
N ARG A 41 11.37 0.83 -4.71
CA ARG A 41 10.98 1.09 -3.32
C ARG A 41 9.71 1.92 -3.27
N LEU A 42 8.88 1.60 -2.29
CA LEU A 42 7.82 2.46 -1.79
C LEU A 42 8.44 3.37 -0.73
N ARG A 43 8.27 4.67 -0.89
CA ARG A 43 8.53 5.66 0.15
C ARG A 43 7.19 5.93 0.82
N CYS A 44 7.13 5.78 2.13
CA CYS A 44 5.91 5.99 2.89
C CYS A 44 6.25 6.93 4.04
N GLU A 45 5.43 7.93 4.27
CA GLU A 45 5.43 8.70 5.51
C GLU A 45 4.30 8.15 6.38
N VAL A 46 4.61 7.77 7.62
CA VAL A 46 3.62 7.26 8.57
C VAL A 46 3.48 8.18 9.78
N ILE A 47 2.28 8.21 10.36
CA ILE A 47 1.98 9.01 11.54
C ILE A 47 2.69 8.42 12.78
N ASP A 48 2.56 7.11 12.98
CA ASP A 48 3.18 6.39 14.09
C ASP A 48 4.06 5.22 13.57
N PRO A 49 5.40 5.35 13.62
CA PRO A 49 6.29 4.30 13.17
C PRO A 49 6.34 3.07 14.09
N SER A 50 5.74 3.14 15.29
CA SER A 50 5.66 1.99 16.20
C SER A 50 4.62 0.95 15.76
N LEU A 51 3.65 1.35 14.93
CA LEU A 51 2.63 0.47 14.36
C LEU A 51 3.13 -0.29 13.12
N VAL A 52 4.32 0.04 12.62
CA VAL A 52 4.91 -0.59 11.44
C VAL A 52 5.49 -1.96 11.79
N ASP A 53 5.01 -3.00 11.11
CA ASP A 53 5.44 -4.38 11.26
C ASP A 53 6.33 -4.83 10.08
N ASP A 54 7.64 -4.85 10.31
CA ASP A 54 8.64 -5.27 9.33
C ASP A 54 8.46 -6.73 8.87
N ALA A 55 7.94 -7.61 9.74
CA ALA A 55 7.73 -9.02 9.42
C ALA A 55 6.53 -9.19 8.50
N ALA A 56 5.44 -8.46 8.77
CA ALA A 56 4.27 -8.41 7.89
C ALA A 56 4.62 -7.85 6.51
N LEU A 57 5.41 -6.75 6.45
CA LEU A 57 5.88 -6.17 5.20
C LEU A 57 6.73 -7.15 4.38
N LYS A 58 7.64 -7.89 5.03
CA LYS A 58 8.42 -8.94 4.35
C LYS A 58 7.54 -10.10 3.88
N ALA A 59 6.55 -10.51 4.67
CA ALA A 59 5.58 -11.53 4.27
C ALA A 59 4.69 -11.06 3.11
N ALA A 60 4.44 -9.76 2.99
CA ALA A 60 3.79 -9.13 1.85
C ALA A 60 4.67 -9.10 0.58
N GLY A 61 5.94 -9.50 0.66
CA GLY A 61 6.86 -9.52 -0.47
C GLY A 61 7.82 -8.34 -0.53
N ALA A 62 8.01 -7.61 0.58
CA ALA A 62 9.13 -6.70 0.71
C ALA A 62 10.45 -7.47 0.87
N HIS A 63 11.44 -7.10 0.07
CA HIS A 63 12.81 -7.57 0.16
C HIS A 63 13.56 -6.91 1.33
N GLY A 64 13.13 -5.73 1.74
CA GLY A 64 13.73 -4.97 2.83
C GLY A 64 12.83 -3.84 3.29
N VAL A 65 12.99 -3.45 4.55
CA VAL A 65 12.29 -2.32 5.17
C VAL A 65 13.36 -1.47 5.85
N VAL A 66 13.33 -0.16 5.60
CA VAL A 66 14.22 0.82 6.21
C VAL A 66 13.37 1.86 6.92
N LYS A 67 13.63 2.09 8.20
CA LYS A 67 12.84 2.99 9.04
C LYS A 67 13.71 4.16 9.50
N MET A 68 13.28 5.38 9.23
CA MET A 68 13.99 6.62 9.53
C MET A 68 13.03 7.61 10.21
N GLY A 69 12.68 7.33 11.46
CA GLY A 69 11.60 8.04 12.15
C GLY A 69 10.25 7.65 11.54
N THR A 70 9.49 8.64 11.10
CA THR A 70 8.19 8.52 10.40
C THR A 70 8.35 8.14 8.93
N ALA A 71 9.52 8.32 8.34
CA ALA A 71 9.80 7.92 6.97
C ALA A 71 10.16 6.43 6.89
N ILE A 72 9.33 5.64 6.21
CA ILE A 72 9.50 4.20 5.96
C ILE A 72 9.80 3.98 4.48
N GLN A 73 10.82 3.18 4.18
CA GLN A 73 11.11 2.74 2.81
C GLN A 73 10.97 1.22 2.71
N VAL A 74 10.05 0.77 1.86
CA VAL A 74 9.77 -0.64 1.64
C VAL A 74 10.28 -1.05 0.26
N VAL A 75 11.26 -1.94 0.22
CA VAL A 75 11.87 -2.42 -1.03
C VAL A 75 11.02 -3.56 -1.59
N VAL A 76 10.16 -3.29 -2.57
CA VAL A 76 9.24 -4.29 -3.15
C VAL A 76 9.65 -4.76 -4.54
N GLY A 77 10.67 -4.14 -5.15
CA GLY A 77 11.11 -4.42 -6.51
C GLY A 77 10.38 -3.56 -7.55
N THR A 78 10.36 -4.00 -8.80
CA THR A 78 9.76 -3.26 -9.93
C THR A 78 8.25 -3.00 -9.78
N ASP A 79 7.60 -3.66 -8.82
CA ASP A 79 6.19 -3.45 -8.50
C ASP A 79 5.96 -2.20 -7.61
N ALA A 80 6.99 -1.43 -7.27
CA ALA A 80 6.85 -0.29 -6.36
C ALA A 80 5.85 0.77 -6.86
N ASP A 81 5.95 1.16 -8.13
CA ASP A 81 5.05 2.13 -8.76
C ASP A 81 3.58 1.67 -8.79
N PRO A 82 3.24 0.47 -9.32
CA PRO A 82 1.85 0.01 -9.31
C PRO A 82 1.30 -0.23 -7.90
N ILE A 83 2.13 -0.68 -6.95
CA ILE A 83 1.67 -0.85 -5.55
C ILE A 83 1.36 0.50 -4.91
N ALA A 84 2.16 1.55 -5.16
CA ALA A 84 1.87 2.87 -4.64
C ALA A 84 0.52 3.40 -5.17
N ALA A 85 0.30 3.27 -6.49
CA ALA A 85 -0.95 3.68 -7.11
C ALA A 85 -2.17 2.91 -6.56
N ASP A 86 -2.04 1.60 -6.33
CA ASP A 86 -3.10 0.81 -5.70
C ASP A 86 -3.39 1.27 -4.26
N ILE A 87 -2.35 1.66 -3.49
CA ILE A 87 -2.53 2.19 -2.13
C ILE A 87 -3.18 3.58 -2.17
N GLU A 88 -2.77 4.45 -3.10
CA GLU A 88 -3.40 5.77 -3.30
C GLU A 88 -4.87 5.66 -3.68
N ASP A 89 -5.25 4.70 -4.52
CA ASP A 89 -6.65 4.43 -4.88
C ASP A 89 -7.49 3.94 -3.66
N MET A 90 -6.85 3.45 -2.59
CA MET A 90 -7.50 2.99 -1.36
C MET A 90 -7.67 4.09 -0.30
N MET A 91 -6.90 5.19 -0.39
CA MET A 91 -6.93 6.33 0.55
C MET A 91 -8.04 7.33 0.19
#